data_AF-A0A521K8W6-F1
#
_entry.id   AF-A0A521K8W6-F1
#
_cell.length_a   1.000
_cell.length_b   1.000
_cell.length_c   1.000
_cell.angle_alpha   90.00
_cell.angle_beta   90.00
_cell.angle_gamma   90.00
#
_symmetry.space_group_name_H-M   'P 1'
#
loop_
_entity.id
_entity.type
_entity.pdbx_description
1 polymer ?
#
loop_
_entity_poly.entity_id
_entity_poly.type
_entity_poly.pdbx_seq_one_letter_code
_entity_poly.pdbx_strand_id
1 'polypeptide(L)'
;MERRDANAIGWPGALLGAFVGASLVLELLAPPRPQLSAAAEAFVAQRRAGARGLETDCARELERLPGVGEVRALAIAQARWAARGSGRALVLEEVPGIGPAIAEGIRAEYARTEPASTPASW
;
A
#
# COMPACT_ATOMS: atom_id res chain seq x y z
N MET A 1 -6.91 -22.80 -82.27
CA MET A 1 -5.45 -23.05 -82.23
C MET A 1 -4.84 -21.87 -81.45
N GLU A 2 -5.26 -21.61 -80.20
CA GLU A 2 -5.01 -22.36 -78.96
C GLU A 2 -3.52 -22.62 -78.71
N ARG A 3 -2.88 -21.66 -78.05
CA ARG A 3 -1.88 -21.94 -77.02
C ARG A 3 -2.24 -21.11 -75.79
N ARG A 4 -2.63 -21.82 -74.74
CA ARG A 4 -2.87 -21.32 -73.39
C ARG A 4 -1.53 -20.85 -72.84
N ASP A 5 -1.41 -19.58 -72.49
CA ASP A 5 -0.29 -19.13 -71.68
C ASP A 5 -0.45 -19.69 -70.27
N ALA A 6 0.55 -20.49 -69.93
CA ALA A 6 0.60 -21.32 -68.76
C ALA A 6 0.74 -20.44 -67.52
N ASN A 7 -0.18 -20.69 -66.60
CA ASN A 7 -0.12 -20.46 -65.18
C ASN A 7 1.32 -20.62 -64.62
N ALA A 8 2.04 -19.51 -64.44
CA ALA A 8 3.29 -19.43 -63.71
C ALA A 8 3.08 -18.67 -62.39
N ILE A 9 2.04 -19.06 -61.65
CA ILE A 9 1.86 -18.66 -60.26
C ILE A 9 2.62 -19.69 -59.42
N GLY A 10 3.90 -19.41 -59.19
CA GLY A 10 4.78 -20.21 -58.35
C GLY A 10 4.30 -20.19 -56.91
N TRP A 11 3.73 -21.30 -56.46
CA TRP A 11 3.48 -21.56 -55.04
C TRP A 11 4.13 -22.89 -54.66
N PRO A 12 5.40 -22.88 -54.20
CA PRO A 12 5.92 -23.99 -53.43
C PRO A 12 5.71 -23.68 -51.94
N GLY A 13 4.75 -24.35 -51.31
CA GLY A 13 4.84 -24.71 -49.89
C GLY A 13 4.65 -23.61 -48.83
N ALA A 14 3.54 -22.86 -48.86
CA ALA A 14 3.19 -21.94 -47.78
C ALA A 14 1.79 -22.21 -47.18
N LEU A 15 1.45 -23.49 -46.92
CA LEU A 15 0.15 -23.86 -46.33
C LEU A 15 0.22 -24.70 -45.04
N LEU A 16 1.35 -24.73 -44.31
CA LEU A 16 1.40 -25.39 -43.00
C LEU A 16 2.28 -24.58 -42.04
N GLY A 17 1.68 -23.82 -41.12
CA GLY A 17 2.43 -23.42 -39.92
C GLY A 17 2.04 -22.18 -39.13
N ALA A 18 1.06 -21.36 -39.52
CA ALA A 18 0.94 -20.02 -38.91
C ALA A 18 -0.45 -19.63 -38.38
N PHE A 19 -1.17 -20.53 -37.68
CA PHE A 19 -2.42 -20.13 -37.02
C PHE A 19 -2.61 -20.54 -35.55
N VAL A 20 -1.57 -21.08 -34.88
CA VAL A 20 -1.62 -21.34 -33.41
C VAL A 20 -0.75 -20.36 -32.61
N GLY A 21 0.17 -19.62 -33.25
CA GLY A 21 1.19 -18.83 -32.55
C GLY A 21 0.78 -17.44 -32.07
N ALA A 22 -0.37 -16.90 -32.50
CA ALA A 22 -0.68 -15.48 -32.28
C ALA A 22 -1.51 -15.18 -31.02
N SER A 23 -2.06 -16.19 -30.33
CA SER A 23 -2.82 -15.96 -29.08
C SER A 23 -2.01 -16.10 -27.79
N LEU A 24 -0.81 -16.69 -27.83
CA LEU A 24 -0.01 -16.97 -26.62
C LEU A 24 1.12 -15.97 -26.37
N VAL A 25 1.26 -14.94 -27.21
CA VAL A 25 2.37 -13.97 -27.08
C VAL A 25 2.00 -12.79 -26.16
N LEU A 26 0.70 -12.48 -26.00
CA LEU A 26 0.28 -11.33 -25.18
C LEU A 26 0.15 -11.65 -23.67
N GLU A 27 -0.04 -12.93 -23.31
CA GLU A 27 -0.15 -13.36 -21.90
C GLU A 27 1.22 -13.35 -21.18
N LEU A 28 2.31 -13.53 -21.94
CA LEU A 28 3.67 -13.67 -21.39
C LEU A 28 4.32 -12.33 -21.01
N LEU A 29 3.76 -11.22 -21.51
CA LEU A 29 4.20 -9.85 -21.20
C LEU A 29 3.29 -9.15 -20.18
N ALA A 30 2.24 -9.84 -19.69
CA ALA A 30 1.41 -9.32 -18.62
C ALA A 30 2.12 -9.53 -17.27
N PRO A 31 2.23 -8.52 -16.40
CA PRO A 31 2.77 -8.73 -15.06
C PRO A 31 1.89 -9.75 -14.32
N PRO A 32 2.47 -10.67 -13.54
CA PRO A 32 1.70 -11.61 -12.75
C PRO A 32 0.73 -10.81 -11.89
N ARG A 33 -0.59 -11.07 -12.03
CA ARG A 33 -1.60 -10.41 -11.20
C ARG A 33 -1.21 -10.70 -9.74
N PRO A 34 -0.94 -9.67 -8.93
CA PRO A 34 -0.54 -9.92 -7.56
C PRO A 34 -1.64 -10.72 -6.88
N GLN A 35 -1.28 -11.91 -6.39
CA GLN A 35 -2.20 -12.71 -5.59
C GLN A 35 -2.57 -11.87 -4.37
N LEU A 36 -3.85 -11.88 -3.97
CA LEU A 36 -4.38 -11.04 -2.88
C LEU A 36 -3.55 -11.16 -1.58
N SER A 37 -2.88 -12.31 -1.37
CA SER A 37 -1.93 -12.53 -0.27
C SER A 37 -0.68 -11.66 -0.37
N ALA A 38 0.02 -11.64 -1.50
CA ALA A 38 1.23 -10.85 -1.70
C ALA A 38 0.95 -9.34 -1.65
N ALA A 39 -0.19 -8.90 -2.17
CA ALA A 39 -0.62 -7.50 -2.09
C ALA A 39 -0.93 -7.08 -0.63
N ALA A 40 -1.58 -7.97 0.13
CA ALA A 40 -1.83 -7.73 1.55
C ALA A 40 -0.52 -7.68 2.36
N GLU A 41 0.42 -8.58 2.08
CA GLU A 41 1.74 -8.57 2.71
C GLU A 41 2.53 -7.30 2.39
N ALA A 42 2.52 -6.85 1.13
CA ALA A 42 3.15 -5.60 0.72
C ALA A 42 2.50 -4.38 1.38
N PHE A 43 1.17 -4.35 1.50
CA PHE A 43 0.46 -3.28 2.21
C PHE A 43 0.80 -3.26 3.71
N VAL A 44 0.86 -4.41 4.36
CA VAL A 44 1.27 -4.53 5.76
C VAL A 44 2.74 -4.15 5.93
N ALA A 45 3.62 -4.54 5.01
CA ALA A 45 5.02 -4.13 5.00
C ALA A 45 5.16 -2.62 4.80
N GLN A 46 4.39 -2.04 3.89
CA GLN A 46 4.34 -0.60 3.64
C GLN A 46 3.75 0.17 4.83
N ARG A 47 2.77 -0.39 5.56
CA ARG A 47 2.27 0.15 6.83
C ARG A 47 3.33 0.09 7.95
N ARG A 48 4.10 -1.00 8.02
CA ARG A 48 5.22 -1.13 8.97
C ARG A 48 6.39 -0.21 8.61
N ALA A 49 6.59 0.08 7.33
CA ALA A 49 7.61 0.99 6.82
C ALA A 49 7.13 2.46 6.79
N GLY A 50 5.81 2.69 6.84
CA GLY A 50 5.19 4.00 6.89
C GLY A 50 5.34 4.61 8.27
N ALA A 51 5.47 5.94 8.30
CA ALA A 51 5.64 6.73 9.51
C ALA A 51 4.69 6.28 10.63
N ARG A 52 5.24 5.56 11.60
CA ARG A 52 4.54 5.27 12.85
C ARG A 52 4.27 6.58 13.55
N GLY A 53 3.07 6.72 14.08
CA GLY A 53 2.65 7.98 14.63
C GLY A 53 1.26 7.89 15.20
N LEU A 54 1.01 8.79 16.13
CA LEU A 54 -0.27 8.88 16.81
C LEU A 54 -1.46 8.99 15.83
N GLU A 55 -1.24 9.63 14.68
CA GLU A 55 -2.25 9.85 13.63
C GLU A 55 -2.45 8.69 12.66
N THR A 56 -1.60 7.67 12.68
CA THR A 56 -1.60 6.55 11.71
C THR A 56 -1.78 5.19 12.37
N ASP A 57 -1.34 5.04 13.62
CA ASP A 57 -1.39 3.81 14.39
C ASP A 57 -2.84 3.34 14.63
N CYS A 58 -3.05 2.01 14.66
CA CYS A 58 -4.34 1.39 14.99
C CYS A 58 -4.51 1.19 16.50
N ALA A 59 -5.72 0.83 16.96
CA ALA A 59 -6.02 0.69 18.39
C ALA A 59 -5.04 -0.26 19.13
N ARG A 60 -4.75 -1.41 18.53
CA ARG A 60 -3.80 -2.39 19.09
C ARG A 60 -2.36 -1.85 19.18
N GLU A 61 -1.96 -0.96 18.29
CA GLU A 61 -0.64 -0.32 18.33
C GLU A 61 -0.61 0.76 19.42
N LEU A 62 -1.69 1.53 19.55
CA LEU A 62 -1.85 2.52 20.61
C LEU A 62 -1.85 1.89 22.01
N GLU A 63 -2.44 0.70 22.18
CA GLU A 63 -2.41 -0.07 23.44
C GLU A 63 -1.01 -0.48 23.91
N ARG A 64 0.00 -0.44 23.02
CA ARG A 64 1.39 -0.74 23.38
C ARG A 64 2.13 0.49 23.92
N LEU A 65 1.52 1.67 23.82
CA LEU A 65 2.12 2.90 24.32
C LEU A 65 2.14 2.93 25.85
N PRO A 66 3.17 3.55 26.45
CA PRO A 66 3.32 3.59 27.90
C PRO A 66 2.11 4.26 28.56
N GLY A 67 1.43 3.53 29.44
CA GLY A 67 0.25 4.03 30.14
C GLY A 67 -1.02 4.11 29.29
N VAL A 68 -1.05 3.56 28.09
CA VAL A 68 -2.25 3.50 27.23
C VAL A 68 -2.77 2.06 27.20
N GLY A 69 -3.91 1.82 27.86
CA GLY A 69 -4.68 0.57 27.71
C GLY A 69 -5.82 0.74 26.71
N GLU A 70 -6.62 -0.31 26.51
CA GLU A 70 -7.75 -0.37 25.57
C GLU A 70 -8.67 0.86 25.65
N VAL A 71 -9.09 1.25 26.86
CA VAL A 71 -9.97 2.41 27.09
C VAL A 71 -9.35 3.71 26.57
N ARG A 72 -8.05 3.92 26.82
CA ARG A 72 -7.33 5.13 26.37
C ARG A 72 -7.03 5.08 24.88
N ALA A 73 -6.72 3.90 24.33
CA ALA A 73 -6.55 3.71 22.90
C ALA A 73 -7.83 4.06 22.13
N LEU A 74 -8.99 3.64 22.63
CA LEU A 74 -10.29 4.02 22.11
C LEU A 74 -10.51 5.54 22.18
N ALA A 75 -10.20 6.16 23.33
CA ALA A 75 -10.32 7.60 23.51
C ALA A 75 -9.45 8.40 22.52
N ILE A 76 -8.20 7.97 22.29
CA ILE A 76 -7.31 8.56 21.28
C ILE A 76 -7.92 8.41 19.89
N ALA A 77 -8.42 7.24 19.52
CA ALA A 77 -9.04 7.01 18.22
C ALA A 77 -10.27 7.90 17.99
N GLN A 78 -11.11 8.09 19.01
CA GLN A 78 -12.25 9.00 18.97
C GLN A 78 -11.81 10.46 18.83
N ALA A 79 -10.82 10.89 19.62
CA ALA A 79 -10.27 12.23 19.55
C ALA A 79 -9.68 12.53 18.16
N ARG A 80 -9.00 11.56 17.54
CA ARG A 80 -8.50 11.68 16.15
C ARG A 80 -9.61 11.86 15.15
N TRP A 81 -10.69 11.09 15.28
CA TRP A 81 -11.84 11.21 14.39
C TRP A 81 -12.45 12.62 14.47
N ALA A 82 -12.64 13.13 15.69
CA ALA A 82 -13.15 14.49 15.92
C ALA A 82 -12.18 15.57 15.41
N ALA A 83 -10.87 15.38 15.61
CA ALA A 83 -9.83 16.30 15.17
C ALA A 83 -9.80 16.40 13.64
N ARG A 84 -9.79 15.27 12.94
CA ARG A 84 -9.87 15.22 11.46
C ARG A 84 -11.13 15.87 10.92
N GLY A 85 -12.30 15.60 11.51
CA GLY A 85 -13.55 16.21 11.09
C GLY A 85 -13.58 17.74 11.20
N SER A 86 -12.70 18.30 12.03
CA SER A 86 -12.57 19.75 12.24
C SER A 86 -11.31 20.38 11.62
N GLY A 87 -10.45 19.57 11.00
CA GLY A 87 -9.17 20.04 10.43
C GLY A 87 -8.12 20.48 11.46
N ARG A 88 -8.29 20.15 12.75
CA ARG A 88 -7.31 20.45 13.81
C ARG A 88 -6.38 19.27 14.05
N ALA A 89 -5.17 19.55 14.55
CA ALA A 89 -4.27 18.51 15.04
C ALA A 89 -4.81 17.89 16.34
N LEU A 90 -4.54 16.61 16.56
CA LEU A 90 -4.85 15.97 17.84
C LEU A 90 -3.96 16.55 18.96
N VAL A 91 -4.60 16.97 20.05
CA VAL A 91 -3.93 17.34 21.29
C VAL A 91 -4.13 16.20 22.29
N LEU A 92 -3.05 15.56 22.73
CA LEU A 92 -3.09 14.39 23.62
C LEU A 92 -3.69 14.74 24.98
N GLU A 93 -3.39 15.94 25.47
CA GLU A 93 -3.83 16.45 26.78
C GLU A 93 -5.33 16.74 26.83
N GLU A 94 -6.00 16.84 25.67
CA GLU A 94 -7.45 16.95 25.58
C GLU A 94 -8.15 15.58 25.59
N VAL A 95 -7.40 14.49 25.45
CA VAL A 95 -7.96 13.13 25.43
C VAL A 95 -8.32 12.69 26.86
N PRO A 96 -9.57 12.28 27.12
CA PRO A 96 -9.98 11.83 28.45
C PRO A 96 -9.08 10.71 28.99
N GLY A 97 -8.53 10.93 30.18
CA GLY A 97 -7.67 9.96 30.85
C GLY A 97 -6.20 9.96 30.39
N ILE A 98 -5.80 10.90 29.52
CA ILE A 98 -4.40 11.16 29.18
C ILE A 98 -3.96 12.47 29.84
N GLY A 99 -3.15 12.33 30.89
CA GLY A 99 -2.50 13.47 31.54
C GLY A 99 -1.15 13.81 30.90
N PRO A 100 -0.51 14.91 31.32
CA PRO A 100 0.76 15.38 30.77
C PRO A 100 1.88 14.33 30.85
N ALA A 101 1.96 13.56 31.94
CA ALA A 101 2.95 12.50 32.09
C ALA A 101 2.78 11.35 31.08
N ILE A 102 1.54 10.97 30.78
CA ILE A 102 1.25 9.93 29.77
C ILE A 102 1.51 10.51 28.37
N ALA A 103 1.07 11.74 28.11
CA ALA A 103 1.32 12.42 26.85
C ALA A 103 2.82 12.54 26.56
N GLU A 104 3.64 12.88 27.56
CA GLU A 104 5.09 12.91 27.46
C GLU A 104 5.69 11.52 27.20
N GLY A 105 5.22 10.49 27.90
CA GLY A 105 5.65 9.10 27.65
C GLY A 105 5.36 8.64 26.22
N ILE A 106 4.19 8.99 25.69
CA ILE A 106 3.80 8.71 24.30
C ILE A 106 4.72 9.46 23.33
N ARG A 107 4.92 10.78 23.55
CA ARG A 107 5.83 11.59 22.72
C ARG A 107 7.25 11.01 22.70
N ALA A 108 7.76 10.60 23.86
CA ALA A 108 9.08 9.99 23.98
C ALA A 108 9.16 8.63 23.25
N GLU A 109 8.12 7.82 23.27
CA GLU A 109 8.08 6.54 22.55
C GLU A 109 8.13 6.74 21.02
N TYR A 110 7.38 7.71 20.51
CA TYR A 110 7.43 8.05 19.08
C TYR A 110 8.76 8.70 18.69
N ALA A 111 9.31 9.59 19.52
CA ALA A 111 10.64 10.16 19.28
C ALA A 111 11.75 9.11 19.23
N ARG A 112 11.62 8.01 19.99
CA ARG A 112 12.54 6.86 19.91
C ARG A 112 12.37 6.03 18.64
N THR A 113 11.18 6.02 18.07
CA THR A 113 10.81 5.13 16.96
C THR A 113 10.72 5.83 15.61
N GLU A 114 10.86 7.15 15.56
CA GLU A 114 11.17 7.87 14.32
C GLU A 114 12.53 7.41 13.79
N PRO A 115 12.61 6.76 12.61
CA PRO A 115 13.86 6.80 11.86
C PRO A 115 14.07 8.28 11.52
N ALA A 116 15.14 8.89 12.04
CA ALA A 116 15.50 10.29 11.90
C ALA A 116 14.71 10.96 10.78
N SER A 117 13.66 11.70 11.17
CA SER A 117 12.98 12.60 10.25
C SER A 117 14.09 13.49 9.69
N THR A 118 14.57 13.15 8.49
CA THR A 118 15.35 14.09 7.71
C THR A 118 14.40 15.27 7.59
N PRO A 119 14.66 16.41 8.24
CA PRO A 119 13.79 17.55 8.06
C PRO A 119 13.70 17.74 6.56
N ALA A 120 12.49 17.65 6.01
CA ALA A 120 12.29 17.95 4.61
C ALA A 120 12.80 19.37 4.44
N SER A 121 14.01 19.50 3.88
CA SER A 121 14.58 20.78 3.50
C SER A 121 13.72 21.26 2.33
N TRP A 122 12.75 22.09 2.64
CA TRP A 122 12.09 22.97 1.68
C TRP A 122 12.83 24.31 1.71
#